data_AF-A0A6P5SC76-F1
#
_entry.id   AF-A0A6P5SC76-F1
#
_cell.length_a   1.000
_cell.length_b   1.000
_cell.length_c   1.000
_cell.angle_alpha   90.00
_cell.angle_beta   90.00
_cell.angle_gamma   90.00
#
_symmetry.space_group_name_H-M   'P 1'
#
loop_
_entity.id
_entity.type
_entity.pdbx_description
1 polymer ?
#
loop_
_entity_poly.entity_id
_entity_poly.type
_entity_poly.pdbx_seq_one_letter_code
_entity_poly.pdbx_strand_id
1 'polypeptide(L)'
;MSDNHRIVIFIGLFLTLTSIRITDGSVVSTGDFNKDFFVTWSPSHVNTSADGRTRSMKLDQESGAGFASNQMFLFGQIDMQIKLVPGDSAGTVVAYYLTSDQPNRDEVDFEFRGNVAGKC
;
A
#
# COMPACT_ATOMS: atom_id res chain seq x y z
N MET A 1 -10.16 -56.66 15.72
CA MET A 1 -10.23 -55.82 14.50
C MET A 1 -9.24 -56.40 13.51
N SER A 2 -9.66 -56.83 12.32
CA SER A 2 -8.75 -57.46 11.35
C SER A 2 -7.78 -56.44 10.75
N ASP A 3 -6.61 -56.87 10.30
CA ASP A 3 -5.58 -55.98 9.73
C ASP A 3 -6.10 -55.14 8.56
N ASN A 4 -7.05 -55.69 7.80
CA ASN A 4 -7.75 -54.97 6.72
C ASN A 4 -8.52 -53.75 7.23
N HIS A 5 -9.14 -53.80 8.41
CA HIS A 5 -9.85 -52.66 8.99
C HIS A 5 -8.87 -51.55 9.41
N ARG A 6 -7.67 -51.91 9.89
CA ARG A 6 -6.63 -50.94 10.24
C ARG A 6 -6.11 -50.24 8.99
N ILE A 7 -5.88 -50.97 7.90
CA ILE A 7 -5.42 -50.43 6.62
C ILE A 7 -6.44 -49.45 6.04
N VAL A 8 -7.73 -49.80 6.05
CA VAL A 8 -8.80 -48.92 5.55
C VAL A 8 -8.88 -47.61 6.35
N ILE A 9 -8.75 -47.69 7.68
CA ILE A 9 -8.74 -46.49 8.54
C ILE A 9 -7.51 -45.62 8.25
N PHE A 10 -6.33 -46.23 8.07
CA PHE A 10 -5.11 -45.50 7.73
C PHE A 10 -5.20 -44.79 6.37
N ILE A 11 -5.73 -45.48 5.35
CA ILE A 11 -5.94 -44.89 4.02
C ILE A 11 -6.97 -43.75 4.10
N GLY A 12 -8.07 -43.96 4.83
CA GLY A 12 -9.09 -42.93 5.05
C GLY A 12 -8.52 -41.69 5.74
N LEU A 13 -7.72 -41.87 6.79
CA LEU A 13 -7.08 -40.76 7.52
C LEU A 13 -6.06 -40.02 6.64
N PHE A 14 -5.30 -40.74 5.81
CA PHE A 14 -4.34 -40.15 4.89
C PHE A 14 -5.03 -39.33 3.78
N LEU A 15 -6.16 -39.83 3.25
CA LEU A 15 -6.95 -39.13 2.25
C LEU A 15 -7.66 -37.89 2.82
N THR A 16 -8.11 -37.92 4.08
CA THR A 16 -8.72 -36.74 4.71
C THR A 16 -7.67 -35.66 5.05
N LEU A 17 -6.48 -36.05 5.49
CA LEU A 17 -5.36 -35.11 5.75
C LEU A 17 -4.88 -34.40 4.49
N THR A 18 -4.86 -35.07 3.33
CA THR A 18 -4.44 -34.49 2.05
C THR A 18 -5.50 -33.60 1.39
N SER A 19 -6.75 -33.67 1.87
CA SER A 19 -7.88 -32.86 1.36
C SER A 19 -7.99 -31.47 2.02
N ILE A 20 -7.22 -31.20 3.09
CA ILE A 20 -7.22 -29.91 3.78
C ILE A 20 -6.40 -28.92 2.95
N ARG A 21 -7.08 -28.13 2.12
CA ARG A 21 -6.50 -26.94 1.49
C ARG A 21 -6.40 -25.85 2.55
N ILE A 22 -5.19 -25.58 3.04
CA ILE A 22 -4.94 -24.34 3.80
C ILE A 22 -4.94 -23.22 2.77
N THR A 23 -6.04 -22.46 2.71
CA THR A 23 -6.04 -21.18 2.02
C THR A 23 -5.32 -20.19 2.91
N ASP A 24 -4.03 -19.95 2.63
CA ASP A 24 -3.29 -18.85 3.24
C ASP A 24 -3.90 -17.54 2.71
N GLY A 25 -4.78 -16.94 3.52
CA GLY A 25 -5.22 -15.57 3.26
C GLY A 25 -4.01 -14.64 3.42
N SER A 26 -3.78 -13.78 2.42
CA SER A 26 -2.79 -12.72 2.55
C SER A 26 -3.12 -11.91 3.81
N VAL A 27 -2.18 -11.82 4.75
CA VAL A 27 -2.31 -10.92 5.90
C VAL A 27 -2.35 -9.51 5.33
N VAL A 28 -3.53 -8.88 5.38
CA VAL A 28 -3.64 -7.45 5.09
C VAL A 28 -2.93 -6.74 6.24
N SER A 29 -1.67 -6.38 6.00
CA SER A 29 -0.92 -5.52 6.92
C SER A 29 -1.68 -4.20 7.03
N THR A 30 -2.09 -3.81 8.23
CA THR A 30 -2.55 -2.45 8.45
C THR A 30 -1.31 -1.56 8.44
N GLY A 31 -1.01 -0.95 7.28
CA GLY A 31 0.16 -0.09 7.10
C GLY A 31 0.23 1.04 8.13
N ASP A 32 1.46 1.42 8.48
CA ASP A 32 1.77 2.49 9.43
C ASP A 32 2.78 3.44 8.79
N PHE A 33 2.35 4.67 8.53
CA PHE A 33 3.18 5.69 7.87
C PHE A 33 4.47 6.02 8.62
N ASN A 34 4.56 5.75 9.92
CA ASN A 34 5.77 5.97 10.69
C ASN A 34 6.74 4.78 10.62
N LYS A 35 6.27 3.59 10.25
CA LYS A 35 7.09 2.39 10.10
C LYS A 35 7.51 2.15 8.66
N ASP A 36 6.62 2.44 7.72
CA ASP A 36 6.76 2.01 6.33
C ASP A 36 7.32 3.13 5.43
N PHE A 37 7.21 4.40 5.86
CA PHE A 37 7.59 5.57 5.07
C PHE A 37 8.40 6.59 5.89
N PHE A 38 9.16 7.42 5.18
CA PHE A 38 9.85 8.58 5.73
C PHE A 38 9.49 9.84 4.94
N VAL A 39 9.56 11.01 5.58
CA VAL A 39 9.31 12.30 4.93
C VAL A 39 10.53 12.70 4.12
N THR A 40 10.35 12.93 2.82
CA THR A 40 11.44 13.32 1.91
C THR A 40 11.59 14.84 1.81
N TRP A 41 10.50 15.59 2.01
CA TRP A 41 10.50 17.04 1.87
C TRP A 41 9.52 17.72 2.81
N SER A 42 9.93 18.87 3.35
CA SER A 42 9.12 19.78 4.17
C SER A 42 8.36 19.09 5.32
N PRO A 43 9.05 18.63 6.38
CA PRO A 43 8.39 18.00 7.53
C PRO A 43 7.34 18.87 8.21
N SER A 44 7.46 20.20 8.14
CA SER A 44 6.44 21.13 8.64
C SER A 44 5.13 21.08 7.87
N HIS A 45 5.12 20.51 6.66
CA HIS A 45 3.96 20.38 5.77
C HIS A 45 3.40 18.95 5.73
N VAL A 46 3.93 18.05 6.57
CA VAL A 46 3.45 16.67 6.72
C VAL A 46 2.95 16.47 8.13
N ASN A 47 1.72 15.99 8.28
CA ASN A 47 1.18 15.58 9.57
C ASN A 47 0.72 14.12 9.50
N THR A 48 1.00 13.36 10.55
CA THR A 48 0.58 11.96 10.67
C THR A 48 -0.36 11.83 11.86
N SER A 49 -1.47 11.12 11.70
CA SER A 49 -2.41 10.84 12.78
C SER A 49 -1.73 10.09 13.93
N ALA A 50 -2.27 10.22 15.14
CA ALA A 50 -1.70 9.60 16.34
C ALA A 50 -1.60 8.06 16.24
N ASP A 51 -2.48 7.43 15.45
CA ASP A 51 -2.47 5.99 15.19
C ASP A 51 -1.57 5.57 14.02
N GLY A 52 -0.89 6.52 13.35
CA GLY A 52 0.03 6.25 12.24
C GLY A 52 -0.65 5.90 10.91
N ARG A 53 -1.99 5.89 10.84
CA ARG A 53 -2.74 5.35 9.69
C ARG A 53 -3.14 6.37 8.63
N THR A 54 -3.09 7.65 8.95
CA THR A 54 -3.41 8.73 8.02
C THR A 54 -2.26 9.71 7.97
N ARG A 55 -1.87 10.10 6.76
CA ARG A 55 -0.90 11.17 6.53
C ARG A 55 -1.52 12.25 5.67
N SER A 56 -1.45 13.50 6.12
CA SER A 56 -1.90 14.66 5.36
C SER A 56 -0.69 15.50 4.94
N MET A 57 -0.76 16.04 3.73
CA MET A 57 0.24 16.93 3.16
C MET A 57 -0.38 18.29 2.87
N LYS A 58 0.42 19.35 3.00
CA LYS A 58 0.05 20.73 2.67
C LYS A 58 0.91 21.24 1.53
N LEU A 59 0.29 21.99 0.61
CA LEU A 59 0.95 22.82 -0.38
C LEU A 59 0.49 24.26 -0.14
N ASP A 60 1.43 25.18 0.00
CA ASP A 60 1.17 26.61 0.06
C ASP A 60 2.29 27.40 -0.66
N GLN A 61 2.33 28.71 -0.46
CA GLN A 61 3.33 29.57 -1.10
C GLN A 61 4.75 29.36 -0.57
N GLU A 62 4.91 28.76 0.62
CA GLU A 62 6.22 28.49 1.20
C GLU A 62 6.81 27.19 0.66
N SER A 63 6.00 26.12 0.60
CA SER A 63 6.49 24.81 0.17
C SER A 63 5.37 23.83 -0.19
N GLY A 64 5.76 22.76 -0.89
CA GLY A 64 5.01 21.51 -0.96
C GLY A 64 5.42 20.51 0.13
N ALA A 65 5.14 19.23 -0.09
CA ALA A 65 5.52 18.14 0.79
C ALA A 65 5.69 16.82 0.03
N GLY A 66 6.45 15.88 0.60
CA GLY A 66 6.63 14.55 0.03
C GLY A 66 7.06 13.52 1.06
N PHE A 67 6.79 12.25 0.78
CA PHE A 67 7.26 11.11 1.55
C PHE A 67 7.54 9.92 0.62
N ALA A 68 8.41 9.01 1.04
CA ALA A 68 8.80 7.82 0.28
C ALA A 68 8.86 6.58 1.17
N SER A 69 8.78 5.39 0.58
CA SER A 69 8.87 4.14 1.32
C SER A 69 10.28 3.93 1.87
N ASN A 70 10.39 3.31 3.04
CA ASN A 70 11.67 2.96 3.64
C ASN A 70 12.42 1.87 2.84
N GLN A 71 11.70 1.12 2.02
CA GLN A 71 12.23 0.00 1.24
C GLN A 71 11.95 0.20 -0.25
N MET A 72 12.80 -0.43 -1.07
CA MET A 72 12.58 -0.60 -2.51
C MET A 72 12.00 -1.99 -2.78
N PHE A 73 11.14 -2.07 -3.79
CA PHE A 73 10.47 -3.31 -4.17
C PHE A 73 10.70 -3.57 -5.66
N LEU A 74 10.97 -4.83 -6.02
CA LEU A 74 11.05 -5.24 -7.42
C LEU A 74 9.66 -5.61 -7.98
N PHE A 75 8.84 -6.26 -7.15
CA PHE A 75 7.46 -6.64 -7.44
C PHE A 75 6.62 -6.47 -6.17
N GLY A 76 5.33 -6.18 -6.32
CA GLY A 76 4.41 -6.12 -5.19
C GLY A 76 3.03 -5.63 -5.62
N GLN A 77 2.06 -5.81 -4.73
CA GLN A 77 0.80 -5.10 -4.78
C GLN A 77 0.92 -3.90 -3.85
N ILE A 78 0.77 -2.69 -4.39
CA ILE A 78 0.93 -1.45 -3.64
C ILE A 78 -0.38 -0.68 -3.77
N ASP A 79 -1.05 -0.52 -2.64
CA ASP A 79 -2.36 0.11 -2.54
C ASP A 79 -2.26 1.33 -1.62
N MET A 80 -2.92 2.43 -2.00
CA MET A 80 -2.99 3.65 -1.20
C MET A 80 -4.40 4.24 -1.25
N GLN A 81 -4.98 4.55 -0.09
CA GLN A 81 -6.23 5.32 -0.02
C GLN A 81 -5.90 6.81 -0.07
N ILE A 82 -6.38 7.50 -1.10
CA ILE A 82 -6.07 8.91 -1.34
C ILE A 82 -7.36 9.73 -1.34
N LYS A 83 -7.39 10.75 -0.48
CA LYS A 83 -8.41 11.81 -0.51
C LYS A 83 -7.80 13.06 -1.14
N LEU A 84 -8.35 13.49 -2.27
CA LEU A 84 -7.85 14.65 -3.01
C LEU A 84 -8.23 15.98 -2.35
N VAL A 85 -7.55 17.05 -2.80
CA VAL A 85 -7.79 18.42 -2.35
C VAL A 85 -9.21 18.85 -2.73
N PRO A 86 -10.05 19.28 -1.78
CA PRO A 86 -11.39 19.75 -2.08
C PRO A 86 -11.38 21.17 -2.64
N GLY A 87 -12.43 21.54 -3.38
CA GLY A 87 -12.63 22.91 -3.86
C GLY A 87 -11.76 23.26 -5.07
N ASP A 88 -11.29 24.51 -5.13
CA ASP A 88 -10.39 24.96 -6.19
C ASP A 88 -8.97 24.46 -5.92
N SER A 89 -8.49 23.60 -6.80
CA SER A 89 -7.17 22.99 -6.76
C SER A 89 -6.41 23.22 -8.07
N ALA A 90 -6.85 24.19 -8.89
CA ALA A 90 -6.24 24.47 -10.18
C ALA A 90 -4.73 24.73 -10.05
N GLY A 91 -3.95 24.07 -10.92
CA GLY A 91 -2.49 24.17 -10.92
C GLY A 91 -1.78 23.31 -9.87
N THR A 92 -2.51 22.52 -9.08
CA THR A 92 -1.90 21.52 -8.18
C THR A 92 -1.82 20.14 -8.83
N VAL A 93 -0.85 19.35 -8.40
CA VAL A 93 -0.74 17.92 -8.74
C VAL A 93 -0.52 17.15 -7.45
N VAL A 94 -1.36 16.13 -7.20
CA VAL A 94 -1.08 15.10 -6.20
C VAL A 94 -0.52 13.89 -6.95
N ALA A 95 0.72 13.53 -6.67
CA ALA A 95 1.39 12.39 -7.30
C ALA A 95 1.49 11.22 -6.33
N TYR A 96 1.18 10.02 -6.83
CA TYR A 96 1.46 8.75 -6.20
C TYR A 96 2.12 7.86 -7.23
N TYR A 97 3.38 7.50 -7.01
CA TYR A 97 4.20 6.89 -8.05
C TYR A 97 5.22 5.91 -7.50
N LEU A 98 5.73 5.08 -8.40
CA LEU A 98 6.82 4.15 -8.17
C LEU A 98 7.96 4.53 -9.10
N THR A 99 9.17 4.61 -8.58
CA THR A 99 10.37 4.94 -9.37
C THR A 99 11.52 4.04 -8.97
N SER A 100 12.33 3.61 -9.95
CA SER A 100 13.64 3.02 -9.67
C SER A 100 14.70 4.13 -9.42
N ASP A 101 15.74 3.80 -8.65
CA ASP A 101 16.78 4.75 -8.23
C ASP A 101 18.02 4.64 -9.15
N GLN A 102 17.83 4.81 -10.46
CA GLN A 102 18.89 4.74 -11.47
C GLN A 102 18.79 5.93 -12.44
N PRO A 103 19.89 6.32 -13.12
CA PRO A 103 19.86 7.41 -14.10
C PRO A 103 18.85 7.20 -15.23
N ASN A 104 18.73 5.96 -15.72
CA ASN A 104 17.69 5.52 -16.65
C ASN A 104 16.62 4.76 -15.86
N ARG A 105 15.80 5.51 -15.13
CA ARG A 105 14.77 4.95 -14.24
C ARG A 105 13.54 4.48 -15.01
N ASP A 106 12.87 3.51 -14.42
CA ASP A 106 11.51 3.10 -14.76
C ASP A 106 10.56 3.80 -13.76
N GLU A 107 9.41 4.26 -14.26
CA GLU A 107 8.46 5.04 -13.47
C GLU A 107 7.02 4.62 -13.80
N VAL A 108 6.17 4.54 -12.78
CA VAL A 108 4.73 4.27 -12.91
C VAL A 108 3.98 5.30 -12.07
N ASP A 109 3.18 6.13 -12.73
CA ASP A 109 2.61 7.34 -12.13
C ASP A 109 1.08 7.32 -12.06
N PHE A 110 0.58 7.80 -10.92
CA PHE A 110 -0.76 8.35 -10.79
C PHE A 110 -0.66 9.83 -10.45
N GLU A 111 -1.00 10.67 -11.42
CA GLU A 111 -1.06 12.13 -11.24
C GLU A 111 -2.51 12.61 -11.21
N PHE A 112 -2.95 13.11 -10.07
CA PHE A 112 -4.24 13.77 -9.93
C PHE A 112 -4.05 15.27 -10.14
N ARG A 113 -4.46 15.76 -11.31
CA ARG A 113 -4.40 17.18 -11.67
C ARG A 113 -5.60 17.90 -11.09
N GLY A 114 -5.34 18.86 -10.20
CA GLY A 114 -6.39 19.67 -9.60
C GLY A 114 -7.07 20.57 -10.63
N ASN A 115 -8.31 20.95 -10.34
CA ASN A 115 -9.15 21.75 -11.24
C ASN A 115 -9.85 22.87 -10.48
N VAL A 116 -10.39 23.83 -11.22
CA VAL A 116 -11.26 24.88 -10.71
C VAL A 116 -12.52 24.23 -10.14
N ALA A 117 -13.01 24.76 -9.02
CA ALA A 117 -14.19 24.22 -8.34
C ALA A 117 -15.39 24.07 -9.29
N GLY A 118 -16.01 22.88 -9.29
CA GLY A 118 -17.21 22.58 -10.06
C GLY A 118 -16.98 22.36 -11.57
N LYS A 119 -15.73 22.24 -12.02
CA LYS A 119 -15.39 21.92 -13.41
C LYS A 119 -14.79 20.51 -13.52
N CYS A 120 -15.12 19.83 -14.62
CA CYS A 120 -14.52 18.57 -15.05
C CYS A 120 -13.51 18.85 -16.15
#